data_AF-A0A9X5CKV1-F1
#
_entry.id   AF-A0A9X5CKV1-F1
#
_cell.length_a   1.000
_cell.length_b   1.000
_cell.length_c   1.000
_cell.angle_alpha   90.00
_cell.angle_beta   90.00
_cell.angle_gamma   90.00
#
_symmetry.space_group_name_H-M   'P 1'
#
loop_
_entity.id
_entity.type
_entity.pdbx_description
1 polymer ?
#
loop_
_entity_poly.entity_id
_entity_poly.type
_entity_poly.pdbx_seq_one_letter_code
_entity_poly.pdbx_strand_id
1 'polypeptide(L)'
;MALGTVTASYELRFDTGRVCLDLLATTHPGERLGSVDALRAWITGAGLVPEGTPLAHADPSWLDAFRELRAYLVPLVRAPGSPSQGPALSRVNDLARSAPPAPRAVPGADGTLVRRLDGPPG
;
A
#
# COMPACT_ATOMS: atom_id res chain seq x y z
N MET A 1 -26.49 20.93 -13.77
CA MET A 1 -26.14 19.58 -13.31
C MET A 1 -25.15 19.74 -12.17
N ALA A 2 -25.57 19.43 -10.93
CA ALA A 2 -24.78 19.64 -9.73
C ALA A 2 -23.62 18.62 -9.68
N LEU A 3 -22.39 19.10 -9.57
CA LEU A 3 -21.25 18.27 -9.19
C LEU A 3 -21.43 17.93 -7.71
N GLY A 4 -21.79 16.68 -7.43
CA GLY A 4 -21.96 16.15 -6.08
C GLY A 4 -20.68 16.32 -5.28
N THR A 5 -20.78 17.11 -4.22
CA THR A 5 -19.82 17.29 -3.14
C THR A 5 -19.64 15.98 -2.37
N VAL A 6 -18.54 15.26 -2.59
CA VAL A 6 -18.01 14.26 -1.64
C VAL A 6 -16.48 14.24 -1.69
N THR A 7 -15.81 15.31 -1.26
CA THR A 7 -14.34 15.27 -1.04
C THR A 7 -13.88 15.94 0.25
N ALA A 8 -14.77 16.47 1.08
CA ALA A 8 -14.36 17.19 2.30
C ALA A 8 -13.83 16.27 3.43
N SER A 9 -14.14 14.98 3.43
CA SER A 9 -13.83 14.08 4.56
C SER A 9 -12.45 13.39 4.49
N TYR A 10 -11.68 13.61 3.43
CA TYR A 10 -10.35 13.00 3.24
C TYR A 10 -9.18 14.02 3.26
N GLU A 11 -9.43 15.32 3.20
CA GLU A 11 -8.37 16.34 3.05
C GLU A 11 -7.38 16.42 4.23
N LEU A 12 -7.76 15.95 5.42
CA LEU A 12 -6.90 15.96 6.61
C LEU A 12 -6.36 14.56 6.98
N ARG A 13 -6.59 13.53 6.17
CA ARG A 13 -6.18 12.17 6.49
C ARG A 13 -4.83 11.83 5.87
N PHE A 14 -3.95 11.29 6.71
CA PHE A 14 -2.78 10.57 6.22
C PHE A 14 -3.25 9.21 5.70
N ASP A 15 -3.53 9.12 4.40
CA ASP A 15 -4.17 7.95 3.76
C ASP A 15 -3.39 6.64 3.97
N THR A 16 -2.08 6.74 4.11
CA THR A 16 -1.19 5.61 4.43
C THR A 16 -1.51 4.95 5.78
N GLY A 17 -2.09 5.69 6.74
CA GLY A 17 -2.53 5.13 8.01
C GLY A 17 -3.62 4.06 7.84
N ARG A 18 -4.59 4.31 6.93
CA ARG A 18 -5.63 3.33 6.61
C ARG A 18 -5.06 2.09 5.95
N VAL A 19 -4.17 2.27 4.97
CA VAL A 19 -3.53 1.14 4.26
C VAL A 19 -2.75 0.25 5.22
N CYS A 20 -2.03 0.82 6.18
CA CYS A 20 -1.34 0.04 7.23
C CYS A 20 -2.31 -0.80 8.07
N LEU A 21 -3.47 -0.24 8.44
CA LEU A 21 -4.51 -0.96 9.17
C LEU A 21 -5.16 -2.07 8.32
N ASP A 22 -5.43 -1.79 7.05
CA ASP A 22 -5.97 -2.76 6.09
C ASP A 22 -4.98 -3.93 5.88
N LEU A 23 -3.67 -3.65 5.83
CA LEU A 23 -2.64 -4.68 5.77
C LEU A 23 -2.67 -5.55 7.04
N LEU A 24 -2.75 -4.96 8.24
CA LEU A 24 -2.87 -5.73 9.49
C LEU A 24 -4.13 -6.61 9.53
N ALA A 25 -5.25 -6.11 8.98
CA ALA A 25 -6.53 -6.81 8.95
C ALA A 25 -6.52 -8.07 8.05
N THR A 26 -5.55 -8.22 7.15
CA THR A 26 -5.41 -9.43 6.30
C THR A 26 -5.10 -10.72 7.08
N THR A 27 -4.90 -10.64 8.40
CA THR A 27 -4.73 -11.80 9.29
C THR A 27 -6.04 -12.31 9.91
N HIS A 28 -7.18 -11.63 9.69
CA HIS A 28 -8.44 -11.94 10.35
C HIS A 28 -9.60 -12.20 9.35
N PRO A 29 -10.43 -13.25 9.56
CA PRO A 29 -10.32 -14.30 10.58
C PRO A 29 -9.22 -15.33 10.32
N GLY A 30 -8.54 -15.26 9.18
CA GLY A 30 -7.35 -16.06 8.85
C GLY A 30 -6.49 -15.33 7.82
N GLU A 31 -5.39 -15.95 7.39
CA GLU A 31 -4.48 -15.37 6.39
C GLU A 31 -5.20 -15.15 5.05
N ARG A 32 -5.27 -13.89 4.61
CA ARG A 32 -5.85 -13.48 3.31
C ARG A 32 -4.78 -13.24 2.24
N LEU A 33 -3.53 -12.95 2.63
CA LEU A 33 -2.38 -12.89 1.73
C LEU A 33 -1.73 -14.27 1.68
N GLY A 34 -2.46 -15.24 1.11
CA GLY A 34 -2.03 -16.64 1.00
C GLY A 34 -1.28 -16.97 -0.29
N SER A 35 -1.38 -16.10 -1.31
CA SER A 35 -0.79 -16.29 -2.63
C SER A 35 -0.38 -14.96 -3.27
N VAL A 36 0.47 -15.02 -4.30
CA VAL A 36 0.87 -13.85 -5.08
C VAL A 36 -0.34 -13.18 -5.75
N ASP A 37 -1.31 -13.94 -6.23
CA ASP A 37 -2.53 -13.38 -6.85
C ASP A 37 -3.40 -12.64 -5.83
N ALA A 38 -3.52 -13.16 -4.60
CA ALA A 38 -4.20 -12.46 -3.52
C ALA A 38 -3.48 -11.15 -3.15
N LEU A 39 -2.15 -11.16 -3.14
CA LEU A 39 -1.35 -9.95 -2.92
C LEU A 39 -1.57 -8.92 -4.03
N ARG A 40 -1.54 -9.33 -5.30
CA ARG A 40 -1.81 -8.44 -6.44
C ARG A 40 -3.19 -7.80 -6.33
N ALA A 41 -4.22 -8.59 -6.04
CA ALA A 41 -5.57 -8.11 -5.84
C ALA A 41 -5.67 -7.11 -4.67
N TRP A 42 -4.97 -7.38 -3.57
CA TRP A 42 -4.93 -6.48 -2.42
C TRP A 42 -4.19 -5.16 -2.73
N ILE A 43 -3.03 -5.19 -3.40
CA ILE A 43 -2.27 -3.99 -3.81
C ILE A 43 -3.14 -3.05 -4.66
N THR A 44 -3.85 -3.60 -5.65
CA THR A 44 -4.76 -2.82 -6.49
C THR A 44 -5.97 -2.35 -5.70
N GLY A 45 -6.62 -3.22 -4.92
CA GLY A 45 -7.81 -2.88 -4.14
C GLY A 45 -7.56 -1.84 -3.03
N ALA A 46 -6.35 -1.83 -2.45
CA ALA A 46 -5.92 -0.84 -1.47
C ALA A 46 -5.47 0.49 -2.10
N GLY A 47 -5.40 0.58 -3.43
CA GLY A 47 -4.99 1.79 -4.15
C GLY A 47 -3.50 2.13 -4.04
N LEU A 48 -2.65 1.13 -3.74
CA LEU A 48 -1.19 1.32 -3.62
C LEU A 48 -0.53 1.66 -4.96
N VAL A 49 -1.14 1.21 -6.05
CA VAL A 49 -0.73 1.53 -7.42
C VAL A 49 -1.93 2.09 -8.19
N PRO A 50 -1.72 2.93 -9.23
CA PRO A 50 -2.79 3.36 -10.11
C PRO A 50 -3.55 2.18 -10.73
N GLU A 51 -4.83 2.38 -11.02
CA GLU A 51 -5.66 1.36 -11.66
C GLU A 51 -5.05 0.92 -13.00
N GLY A 52 -5.09 -0.39 -13.27
CA GLY A 52 -4.49 -0.98 -14.47
C GLY A 52 -2.97 -1.12 -14.45
N THR A 53 -2.27 -0.75 -13.37
CA THR A 53 -0.82 -0.97 -13.25
C THR A 53 -0.50 -2.47 -13.27
N PRO A 54 0.30 -2.97 -14.25
CA PRO A 54 0.66 -4.38 -14.31
C PRO A 54 1.58 -4.78 -13.17
N LEU A 55 1.23 -5.86 -12.46
CA LEU A 55 2.03 -6.45 -11.38
C LEU A 55 2.68 -7.78 -11.80
N ALA A 56 3.06 -7.88 -13.08
CA ALA A 56 3.54 -9.13 -13.69
C ALA A 56 4.83 -9.69 -13.07
N HIS A 57 5.67 -8.81 -12.51
CA HIS A 57 6.93 -9.16 -11.84
C HIS A 57 6.74 -9.48 -10.34
N ALA A 58 5.53 -9.32 -9.78
CA ALA A 58 5.29 -9.73 -8.39
C ALA A 58 5.44 -11.26 -8.28
N ASP A 59 6.24 -11.69 -7.31
CA ASP A 59 6.62 -13.08 -7.08
C ASP A 59 6.45 -13.44 -5.59
N PRO A 60 6.74 -14.69 -5.16
CA PRO A 60 6.60 -15.09 -3.76
C PRO A 60 7.44 -14.26 -2.77
N SER A 61 8.56 -13.66 -3.18
CA SER A 61 9.39 -12.83 -2.28
C SER A 61 8.65 -11.57 -1.85
N TRP A 62 7.79 -11.01 -2.72
CA TRP A 62 6.93 -9.90 -2.35
C TRP A 62 5.94 -10.31 -1.25
N LEU A 63 5.38 -11.51 -1.33
CA LEU A 63 4.46 -12.01 -0.32
C LEU A 63 5.11 -12.08 1.05
N ASP A 64 6.35 -12.58 1.10
CA ASP A 64 7.12 -12.65 2.33
C ASP A 64 7.49 -11.26 2.85
N ALA A 65 7.89 -10.32 1.97
CA ALA A 65 8.17 -8.94 2.34
C ALA A 65 6.94 -8.21 2.91
N PHE A 66 5.75 -8.40 2.32
CA PHE A 66 4.50 -7.81 2.85
C PHE A 66 4.12 -8.40 4.22
N ARG A 67 4.35 -9.70 4.43
CA ARG A 67 4.13 -10.34 5.74
C ARG A 67 5.13 -9.84 6.79
N GLU A 68 6.40 -9.65 6.40
CA GLU A 68 7.44 -9.10 7.26
C GLU A 68 7.09 -7.65 7.66
N LEU A 69 6.73 -6.81 6.68
CA LEU A 69 6.26 -5.44 6.94
C LEU A 69 5.08 -5.43 7.90
N ARG A 70 4.08 -6.30 7.66
CA ARG A 70 2.92 -6.44 8.54
C ARG A 70 3.32 -6.79 9.99
N ALA A 71 4.33 -7.64 10.18
CA ALA A 71 4.85 -7.95 11.50
C ALA A 71 5.50 -6.74 12.18
N TYR A 72 6.25 -5.91 11.44
CA TYR A 72 6.80 -4.66 11.96
C TYR A 72 5.73 -3.61 12.29
N LEU A 73 4.60 -3.60 11.58
CA LEU A 73 3.51 -2.68 11.89
C LEU A 73 2.79 -3.01 13.21
N VAL A 74 2.79 -4.28 13.66
CA VAL A 74 2.04 -4.71 14.86
C VAL A 74 2.47 -3.93 16.11
N PRO A 75 3.77 -3.87 16.50
CA PRO A 75 4.17 -3.09 17.67
C PRO A 75 3.89 -1.59 17.53
N LEU A 76 4.01 -1.03 16.32
CA LEU A 76 3.81 0.39 16.07
C LEU A 76 2.35 0.81 16.26
N VAL A 77 1.42 -0.04 15.85
CA VAL A 77 -0.02 0.27 15.89
C VAL A 77 -0.68 -0.22 17.18
N ARG A 78 -0.33 -1.41 17.66
CA ARG A 78 -1.05 -2.08 18.76
C ARG A 78 -0.39 -1.93 20.13
N ALA A 79 0.92 -1.64 20.19
CA ALA A 79 1.67 -1.58 21.44
C ALA A 79 2.71 -0.44 21.45
N PRO A 80 2.28 0.82 21.27
CA PRO A 80 3.17 1.97 21.38
C PRO A 80 3.80 2.02 22.78
N GLY A 81 5.10 2.32 22.84
CA GLY A 81 5.92 2.28 24.05
C GLY A 81 6.52 0.90 24.38
N SER A 82 6.17 -0.15 23.63
CA SER A 82 6.76 -1.48 23.84
C SER A 82 8.26 -1.51 23.50
N PRO A 83 9.07 -2.37 24.14
CA PRO A 83 10.48 -2.56 23.77
C PRO A 83 10.69 -2.93 22.29
N SER A 84 9.70 -3.57 21.67
CA SER A 84 9.70 -3.91 20.24
C SER A 84 9.44 -2.74 19.30
N GLN A 85 8.93 -1.61 19.78
CA GLN A 85 8.57 -0.47 18.93
C GLN A 85 9.79 0.14 18.23
N GLY A 86 10.89 0.35 18.96
CA GLY A 86 12.11 0.96 18.42
C GLY A 86 12.70 0.15 17.24
N PRO A 87 12.99 -1.15 17.44
CA PRO A 87 13.46 -2.01 16.36
C PRO A 87 12.50 -2.09 15.17
N ALA A 88 11.18 -2.21 15.42
CA ALA A 88 10.19 -2.25 14.35
C ALA A 88 10.16 -0.95 13.53
N LEU A 89 10.24 0.21 14.19
CA LEU A 89 10.30 1.51 13.53
C LEU A 89 11.56 1.64 12.68
N SER A 90 12.71 1.19 13.18
CA SER A 90 13.96 1.18 12.41
C SER A 90 13.80 0.37 11.11
N ARG A 91 13.22 -0.83 11.20
CA ARG A 91 13.00 -1.68 10.02
C ARG A 91 12.07 -1.05 9.00
N VAL A 92 10.97 -0.43 9.44
CA VAL A 92 10.05 0.30 8.55
C VAL A 92 10.77 1.47 7.86
N ASN A 93 11.55 2.25 8.60
CA ASN A 93 12.30 3.38 8.04
C ASN A 93 13.37 2.92 7.03
N ASP A 94 14.05 1.80 7.31
CA ASP A 94 15.04 1.24 6.39
C ASP A 94 14.41 0.75 5.09
N LEU A 95 13.26 0.07 5.17
CA LEU A 95 12.47 -0.35 3.99
C LEU A 95 12.00 0.87 3.17
N ALA A 96 11.60 1.95 3.84
CA ALA A 96 11.11 3.17 3.19
C ALA A 96 12.23 4.04 2.56
N ARG A 97 13.51 3.66 2.71
CA ARG A 97 14.63 4.45 2.20
C ARG A 97 14.71 4.46 0.67
N SER A 98 14.32 3.35 0.03
CA SER A 98 14.29 3.27 -1.44
C SER A 98 13.12 4.09 -1.97
N ALA A 99 13.38 4.98 -2.92
CA ALA A 99 12.33 5.77 -3.54
C ALA A 99 11.45 4.86 -4.42
N PRO A 100 10.11 4.86 -4.24
CA PRO A 100 9.23 4.14 -5.16
C PRO A 100 9.20 4.84 -6.54
N PRO A 101 8.77 4.14 -7.61
CA PRO A 101 8.57 4.75 -8.91
C PRO A 101 7.68 6.00 -8.83
N ALA A 102 8.12 7.09 -9.48
CA ALA A 102 7.43 8.37 -9.39
C ALA A 102 6.08 8.33 -10.13
N PRO A 103 4.99 8.85 -9.54
CA PRO A 103 3.74 9.06 -10.25
C PRO A 103 3.87 10.10 -11.37
N ARG A 104 3.26 9.85 -12.52
CA ARG A 104 3.18 10.77 -13.67
C ARG A 104 1.75 10.90 -14.17
N ALA A 105 1.39 12.10 -14.61
CA ALA A 105 0.18 12.35 -15.37
C ALA A 105 0.47 12.10 -16.85
N VAL A 106 -0.29 11.20 -17.49
CA VAL A 106 -0.14 10.89 -18.92
C VAL A 106 -1.50 10.91 -19.61
N PRO A 107 -1.59 11.25 -20.90
CA PRO A 107 -2.85 11.15 -21.64
C PRO A 107 -3.36 9.70 -21.73
N GLY A 108 -4.65 9.52 -21.46
CA GLY A 108 -5.42 8.30 -21.65
C GLY A 108 -5.97 8.18 -23.07
N ALA A 109 -6.67 7.08 -23.35
CA ALA A 109 -7.20 6.79 -24.68
C ALA A 109 -8.27 7.80 -25.16
N ASP A 110 -8.96 8.44 -24.22
CA ASP A 110 -9.96 9.49 -24.44
C ASP A 110 -9.37 10.92 -24.36
N GLY A 111 -8.04 11.04 -24.23
CA GLY A 111 -7.34 12.31 -24.06
C GLY A 111 -7.36 12.88 -22.64
N THR A 112 -8.03 12.22 -21.67
CA THR A 112 -8.01 12.63 -20.26
C THR A 112 -6.67 12.29 -19.60
N LEU A 113 -6.24 13.04 -18.58
CA LEU A 113 -5.01 12.70 -17.86
C LEU A 113 -5.28 11.58 -16.85
N VAL A 114 -4.50 10.50 -16.97
CA VAL A 114 -4.50 9.38 -16.03
C VAL A 114 -3.18 9.32 -15.26
N ARG A 115 -3.24 8.83 -14.02
CA ARG A 115 -2.05 8.60 -13.19
C ARG A 115 -1.38 7.28 -13.60
N ARG A 116 -0.07 7.29 -13.85
CA ARG A 116 0.77 6.10 -14.06
C ARG A 116 2.04 6.17 -13.23
N LEU A 117 2.73 5.04 -13.08
CA LEU A 117 4.07 5.00 -12.48
C LEU A 117 5.15 5.14 -13.55
N ASP A 118 6.24 5.82 -13.21
CA ASP A 118 7.44 5.96 -14.02
C ASP A 118 8.36 4.74 -13.90
N GLY A 119 7.86 3.59 -14.34
CA GLY A 119 8.50 2.30 -14.20
C GLY A 119 7.65 1.29 -13.44
N PRO A 120 8.00 -0.01 -13.50
CA PRO A 120 7.30 -1.05 -12.76
C PRO A 120 7.49 -0.84 -11.24
N PRO A 121 6.48 -1.16 -10.41
CA PRO A 121 6.66 -1.26 -8.97
C PRO A 121 7.73 -2.31 -8.61
N GLY A 122 8.32 -2.20 -7.42
CA GLY A 122 9.49 -2.95 -6.98
C GLY A 122 9.57 -3.07 -5.47
#